data_AF-A0A9X0SLE9-F1
#
_entry.id   AF-A0A9X0SLE9-F1
#
_cell.length_a   1.000
_cell.length_b   1.000
_cell.length_c   1.000
_cell.angle_alpha   90.00
_cell.angle_beta   90.00
_cell.angle_gamma   90.00
#
_symmetry.space_group_name_H-M   'P 1'
#
loop_
_entity.id
_entity.type
_entity.pdbx_description
1 polymer ?
#
loop_
_entity_poly.entity_id
_entity_poly.type
_entity_poly.pdbx_seq_one_letter_code
_entity_poly.pdbx_strand_id
1 'polypeptide(L)'
;MLCNAKKIAITGKARSGKTELSHYAWMLYGFKEFDFSTVLKDEFHRLFPHIPRDPKPRAYYQKFGQWLREIDPDIWVKITMGNVHKYCFEDSLNKVNHKPKVLVNGVRQPNEYQRLKDEGFTLIRVSASDDLRIDRAKAEGDVFTEADLEHETENHIDTFEVDYEINNNGELIQLYGQFDEVMKDIGVQTVSSRENMAEALAGIRKFL
;
A
#
# COMPACT_ATOMS: atom_id res chain seq x y z
N MET A 1 20.04 -12.63 6.44
CA MET A 1 19.77 -11.20 6.74
C MET A 1 20.16 -10.40 5.50
N LEU A 2 19.22 -10.23 4.57
CA LEU A 2 19.45 -9.63 3.26
C LEU A 2 18.90 -8.20 3.29
N CYS A 3 19.80 -7.22 3.13
CA CYS A 3 19.53 -5.78 2.93
C CYS A 3 19.24 -4.90 4.18
N ASN A 4 20.04 -3.84 4.33
CA ASN A 4 19.87 -2.71 5.26
C ASN A 4 18.88 -1.67 4.69
N ALA A 5 17.72 -2.11 4.21
CA ALA A 5 16.68 -1.24 3.65
C ALA A 5 15.91 -0.51 4.75
N LYS A 6 15.44 0.70 4.43
CA LYS A 6 14.35 1.36 5.17
C LYS A 6 13.03 0.77 4.69
N LYS A 7 12.24 0.20 5.60
CA LYS A 7 11.07 -0.63 5.30
C LYS A 7 9.86 -0.11 6.06
N ILE A 8 8.82 0.29 5.32
CA ILE A 8 7.54 0.71 5.90
C ILE A 8 6.40 -0.10 5.29
N ALA A 9 5.36 -0.36 6.07
CA ALA A 9 4.18 -1.08 5.65
C ALA A 9 2.94 -0.23 5.95
N ILE A 10 2.03 -0.13 5.00
CA ILE A 10 0.78 0.63 5.15
C ILE A 10 -0.40 -0.33 5.19
N THR A 11 -1.18 -0.22 6.26
CA THR A 11 -2.47 -0.89 6.43
C THR A 11 -3.58 0.14 6.65
N GLY A 12 -4.83 -0.31 6.59
CA GLY A 12 -6.01 0.55 6.70
C GLY A 12 -7.11 0.12 5.75
N LYS A 13 -8.34 0.45 6.11
CA LYS A 13 -9.52 -0.02 5.37
C LYS A 13 -9.68 0.64 4.00
N ALA A 14 -10.47 0.05 3.09
CA ALA A 14 -10.70 0.60 1.74
C ALA A 14 -11.12 2.08 1.78
N ARG A 15 -10.61 2.92 0.86
CA ARG A 15 -10.90 4.38 0.82
C ARG A 15 -10.43 5.20 2.06
N SER A 16 -9.56 4.64 2.91
CA SER A 16 -8.95 5.38 4.03
C SER A 16 -7.85 6.38 3.62
N GLY A 17 -7.38 6.35 2.37
CA GLY A 17 -6.32 7.26 1.87
C GLY A 17 -4.93 6.63 1.70
N LYS A 18 -4.78 5.32 1.89
CA LYS A 18 -3.49 4.61 1.74
C LYS A 18 -2.79 4.84 0.39
N THR A 19 -3.54 4.81 -0.70
CA THR A 19 -2.98 5.01 -2.05
C THR A 19 -2.39 6.41 -2.18
N GLU A 20 -3.11 7.43 -1.71
CA GLU A 20 -2.62 8.81 -1.69
C GLU A 20 -1.35 8.94 -0.83
N LEU A 21 -1.34 8.34 0.36
CA LEU A 21 -0.16 8.34 1.22
C LEU A 21 1.04 7.58 0.60
N SER A 22 0.78 6.50 -0.13
CA SER A 22 1.83 5.73 -0.82
C SER A 22 2.45 6.52 -1.98
N HIS A 23 1.62 7.24 -2.74
CA HIS A 23 2.10 8.18 -3.76
C HIS A 23 2.95 9.29 -3.13
N TYR A 24 2.50 9.86 -2.02
CA TYR A 24 3.26 10.88 -1.29
C TYR A 24 4.62 10.35 -0.80
N ALA A 25 4.63 9.13 -0.23
CA ALA A 25 5.86 8.46 0.21
C ALA A 25 6.83 8.19 -0.96
N TRP A 26 6.31 7.77 -2.11
CA TRP A 26 7.13 7.59 -3.31
C TRP A 26 7.74 8.91 -3.77
N MET A 27 6.93 9.93 -3.98
CA MET A 27 7.41 11.13 -4.64
C MET A 27 8.28 12.02 -3.72
N LEU A 28 7.93 12.17 -2.44
CA LEU A 28 8.67 13.04 -1.52
C LEU A 28 9.84 12.34 -0.83
N TYR A 29 9.70 11.04 -0.53
CA TYR A 29 10.70 10.29 0.23
C TYR A 29 11.43 9.23 -0.61
N GLY A 30 10.98 8.94 -1.82
CA GLY A 30 11.65 8.00 -2.73
C GLY A 30 11.40 6.53 -2.39
N PHE A 31 10.30 6.19 -1.72
CA PHE A 31 9.95 4.79 -1.46
C PHE A 31 9.51 4.07 -2.74
N LYS A 32 10.00 2.85 -2.94
CA LYS A 32 9.45 1.94 -3.94
C LYS A 32 8.27 1.17 -3.35
N GLU A 33 7.08 1.37 -3.93
CA GLU A 33 5.87 0.65 -3.52
C GLU A 33 5.83 -0.78 -4.10
N PHE A 34 5.40 -1.71 -3.24
CA PHE A 34 4.94 -3.05 -3.55
C PHE A 34 3.56 -3.24 -2.91
N ASP A 35 2.65 -3.95 -3.55
CA ASP A 35 1.29 -4.16 -3.04
C ASP A 35 0.88 -5.62 -3.30
N PHE A 36 0.37 -6.30 -2.26
CA PHE A 36 -0.05 -7.71 -2.37
C PHE A 36 -1.14 -7.91 -3.43
N SER A 37 -2.06 -6.96 -3.55
CA SER A 37 -3.13 -6.99 -4.53
C SER A 37 -2.65 -6.69 -5.94
N THR A 38 -1.54 -5.97 -6.14
CA THR A 38 -0.95 -5.75 -7.47
C THR A 38 -0.44 -7.06 -8.05
N VAL A 39 0.33 -7.83 -7.29
CA VAL A 39 0.81 -9.16 -7.71
C VAL A 39 -0.36 -10.08 -8.05
N LEU A 40 -1.39 -10.10 -7.21
CA LEU A 40 -2.61 -10.88 -7.47
C LEU A 40 -3.26 -10.50 -8.81
N LYS A 41 -3.45 -9.20 -9.06
CA LYS A 41 -4.06 -8.72 -10.31
C LYS A 41 -3.21 -9.09 -11.50
N ASP A 42 -1.89 -8.96 -11.40
CA ASP A 42 -0.99 -9.24 -12.51
C ASP A 42 -0.97 -10.73 -12.86
N GLU A 43 -0.96 -11.63 -11.87
CA GLU A 43 -1.11 -13.07 -12.11
C GLU A 43 -2.49 -13.43 -12.68
N PHE A 44 -3.55 -12.80 -12.18
CA PHE A 44 -4.89 -12.99 -12.74
C PHE A 44 -4.93 -12.61 -14.22
N HIS A 45 -4.42 -11.42 -14.57
CA HIS A 45 -4.44 -10.93 -15.95
C HIS A 45 -3.46 -11.65 -16.86
N ARG A 46 -2.39 -12.22 -16.32
CA ARG A 46 -1.50 -13.12 -17.06
C ARG A 46 -2.24 -14.38 -17.51
N LEU A 47 -3.12 -14.93 -16.68
CA LEU A 47 -3.91 -16.13 -16.98
C LEU A 47 -5.19 -15.81 -17.78
N PHE A 48 -5.80 -14.65 -17.54
CA PHE A 48 -7.06 -14.23 -18.16
C PHE A 48 -6.93 -12.87 -18.88
N PRO A 49 -6.06 -12.75 -19.90
CA PRO A 49 -5.74 -11.46 -20.53
C PRO A 49 -6.92 -10.82 -21.30
N HIS A 50 -7.97 -11.58 -21.56
CA HIS A 50 -9.19 -11.10 -22.24
C HIS A 50 -10.18 -10.41 -21.28
N ILE A 51 -10.01 -10.55 -19.97
CA ILE A 51 -10.85 -9.86 -18.99
C ILE A 51 -10.30 -8.44 -18.82
N PRO A 52 -11.10 -7.39 -19.04
CA PRO A 52 -10.61 -6.03 -18.93
C PRO A 52 -10.26 -5.67 -17.48
N ARG A 53 -9.31 -4.75 -17.30
CA ARG A 53 -9.00 -4.16 -15.98
C ARG A 53 -10.07 -3.15 -15.55
N ASP A 54 -10.83 -2.60 -16.50
CA ASP A 54 -11.88 -1.60 -16.27
C ASP A 54 -13.19 -1.98 -16.99
N PRO A 55 -14.35 -1.98 -16.30
CA PRO A 55 -14.49 -1.75 -14.86
C PRO A 55 -13.77 -2.83 -14.04
N LYS A 56 -13.22 -2.44 -12.88
CA LYS A 56 -12.39 -3.31 -12.04
C LYS A 56 -13.14 -4.62 -11.68
N PRO A 57 -12.66 -5.80 -12.13
CA PRO A 57 -13.35 -7.08 -11.90
C PRO A 57 -13.09 -7.62 -10.49
N ARG A 58 -13.56 -6.89 -9.46
CA ARG A 58 -13.25 -7.15 -8.04
C ARG A 58 -13.64 -8.57 -7.60
N ALA A 59 -14.82 -9.05 -7.99
CA ALA A 59 -15.29 -10.38 -7.64
C ALA A 59 -14.34 -11.48 -8.16
N TYR A 60 -13.78 -11.31 -9.36
CA TYR A 60 -12.81 -12.26 -9.91
C TYR A 60 -11.48 -12.22 -9.15
N TYR A 61 -10.98 -11.04 -8.80
CA TYR A 61 -9.77 -10.93 -8.00
C TYR A 61 -9.93 -11.56 -6.62
N GLN A 62 -11.05 -11.33 -5.94
CA GLN A 62 -11.34 -11.92 -4.63
C GLN A 62 -11.39 -13.46 -4.75
N LYS A 63 -12.16 -13.98 -5.71
CA LYS A 63 -12.29 -15.42 -5.94
C LYS A 63 -10.95 -16.09 -6.27
N PHE A 64 -10.19 -15.51 -7.20
CA PHE A 64 -8.87 -16.01 -7.60
C PHE A 64 -7.87 -15.96 -6.45
N GLY A 65 -7.90 -14.85 -5.69
CA GLY A 65 -7.08 -14.65 -4.50
C GLY A 65 -7.29 -15.72 -3.45
N GLN A 66 -8.56 -16.02 -3.12
CA GLN A 66 -8.88 -17.05 -2.13
C GLN A 66 -8.60 -18.46 -2.62
N TRP A 67 -8.93 -18.75 -3.88
CA TRP A 67 -8.67 -20.08 -4.45
C TRP A 67 -7.19 -20.46 -4.38
N LEU A 68 -6.26 -19.54 -4.70
CA LEU A 68 -4.83 -19.83 -4.58
C LEU A 68 -4.36 -19.96 -3.11
N ARG A 69 -5.02 -19.28 -2.17
CA ARG A 69 -4.72 -19.44 -0.72
C ARG A 69 -5.15 -20.80 -0.17
N GLU A 70 -6.15 -21.46 -0.77
CA GLU A 70 -6.51 -22.84 -0.40
C GLU A 70 -5.36 -23.83 -0.67
N ILE A 71 -4.53 -23.55 -1.69
CA ILE A 71 -3.38 -24.38 -2.06
C ILE A 71 -2.13 -23.97 -1.26
N ASP A 72 -1.86 -22.66 -1.22
CA ASP A 72 -0.74 -22.09 -0.46
C ASP A 72 -1.19 -20.80 0.22
N PRO A 73 -1.47 -20.83 1.54
CA PRO A 73 -1.96 -19.66 2.29
C PRO A 73 -1.04 -18.44 2.18
N ASP A 74 0.25 -18.65 1.94
CA ASP A 74 1.28 -17.61 1.87
C ASP A 74 1.67 -17.24 0.43
N ILE A 75 0.96 -17.70 -0.59
CA ILE A 75 1.35 -17.50 -2.00
C ILE A 75 1.62 -16.02 -2.34
N TRP A 76 0.73 -15.12 -1.94
CA TRP A 76 0.86 -13.68 -2.18
C TRP A 76 1.99 -13.06 -1.36
N VAL A 77 2.21 -13.57 -0.14
CA VAL A 77 3.31 -13.17 0.73
C VAL A 77 4.65 -13.55 0.10
N LYS A 78 4.78 -14.80 -0.36
CA LYS A 78 6.00 -15.33 -0.98
C LYS A 78 6.37 -14.55 -2.24
N ILE A 79 5.41 -14.31 -3.14
CA ILE A 79 5.68 -13.61 -4.40
C ILE A 79 6.05 -12.14 -4.14
N THR A 80 5.25 -11.42 -3.34
CA THR A 80 5.51 -10.00 -3.04
C THR A 80 6.85 -9.82 -2.33
N MET A 81 7.14 -10.62 -1.31
CA MET A 81 8.42 -10.51 -0.60
C MET A 81 9.60 -10.96 -1.45
N GLY A 82 9.42 -11.90 -2.37
CA GLY A 82 10.42 -12.23 -3.39
C GLY A 82 10.77 -11.01 -4.26
N ASN A 83 9.76 -10.27 -4.71
CA ASN A 83 9.95 -9.03 -5.48
C ASN A 83 10.62 -7.94 -4.66
N VAL A 84 10.24 -7.77 -3.38
CA VAL A 84 10.88 -6.84 -2.45
C VAL A 84 12.36 -7.18 -2.28
N HIS A 85 12.69 -8.45 -2.01
CA HIS A 85 14.07 -8.89 -1.81
C HIS A 85 14.92 -8.71 -3.07
N LYS A 86 14.36 -9.03 -4.24
CA LYS A 86 15.01 -8.80 -5.52
C LYS A 86 15.35 -7.32 -5.72
N TYR A 87 14.37 -6.43 -5.52
CA TYR A 87 14.60 -4.99 -5.62
C TYR A 87 15.65 -4.50 -4.62
N CYS A 88 15.55 -4.90 -3.35
CA CYS A 88 16.51 -4.54 -2.31
C CYS A 88 17.93 -4.97 -2.67
N PHE A 89 18.09 -6.15 -3.26
CA PHE A 89 19.38 -6.63 -3.74
C PHE A 89 19.89 -5.80 -4.92
N GLU A 90 19.11 -5.65 -5.97
CA GLU A 90 19.48 -4.92 -7.19
C GLU A 90 19.80 -3.44 -6.91
N ASP A 91 18.96 -2.75 -6.13
CA ASP A 91 19.16 -1.34 -5.81
C ASP A 91 20.40 -1.11 -4.93
N SER A 92 20.72 -2.07 -4.04
CA SER A 92 21.94 -2.01 -3.22
C SER A 92 23.23 -2.18 -4.03
N LEU A 93 23.18 -2.90 -5.15
CA LEU A 93 24.34 -3.05 -6.03
C LEU A 93 24.61 -1.81 -6.90
N ASN A 94 23.56 -1.05 -7.22
CA ASN A 94 23.64 0.07 -8.14
C ASN A 94 24.16 1.37 -7.51
N LYS A 95 24.22 1.46 -6.18
CA LYS A 95 24.52 2.72 -5.46
C LYS A 95 25.36 2.48 -4.21
N VAL A 96 26.58 3.01 -4.18
CA VAL A 96 27.46 2.97 -3.01
C VAL A 96 26.86 3.80 -1.87
N ASN A 97 26.84 3.27 -0.64
CA ASN A 97 26.30 3.91 0.57
C ASN A 97 24.80 4.27 0.51
N HIS A 98 24.03 3.63 -0.38
CA HIS A 98 22.58 3.81 -0.45
C HIS A 98 21.84 2.71 0.32
N LYS A 99 20.79 3.10 1.03
CA LYS A 99 19.83 2.17 1.64
C LYS A 99 18.55 2.17 0.80
N PRO A 100 18.15 1.04 0.20
CA PRO A 100 16.87 0.95 -0.48
C PRO A 100 15.73 1.38 0.44
N LYS A 101 14.70 2.03 -0.12
CA LYS A 101 13.50 2.43 0.60
C LYS A 101 12.31 1.66 0.03
N VAL A 102 11.69 0.83 0.86
CA VAL A 102 10.60 -0.06 0.46
C VAL A 102 9.33 0.26 1.25
N LEU A 103 8.23 0.37 0.52
CA LEU A 103 6.89 0.49 1.06
C LEU A 103 6.08 -0.73 0.62
N VAL A 104 5.50 -1.46 1.56
CA VAL A 104 4.50 -2.51 1.25
C VAL A 104 3.11 -2.01 1.62
N ASN A 105 2.24 -1.89 0.63
CA ASN A 105 0.86 -1.43 0.79
C ASN A 105 -0.13 -2.60 0.78
N GLY A 106 -1.33 -2.33 1.28
CA GLY A 106 -2.45 -3.26 1.16
C GLY A 106 -2.38 -4.46 2.09
N VAL A 107 -1.77 -4.32 3.27
CA VAL A 107 -1.75 -5.37 4.30
C VAL A 107 -3.17 -5.58 4.84
N ARG A 108 -3.74 -6.77 4.58
CA ARG A 108 -5.13 -7.12 4.92
C ARG A 108 -5.26 -8.45 5.66
N GLN A 109 -4.27 -9.32 5.55
CA GLN A 109 -4.32 -10.66 6.13
C GLN A 109 -3.34 -10.82 7.30
N PRO A 110 -3.66 -11.64 8.32
CA PRO A 110 -2.76 -11.85 9.45
C PRO A 110 -1.37 -12.38 9.07
N ASN A 111 -1.25 -13.23 8.04
CA ASN A 111 0.04 -13.73 7.58
C ASN A 111 0.86 -12.67 6.84
N GLU A 112 0.22 -11.79 6.06
CA GLU A 112 0.87 -10.61 5.46
C GLU A 112 1.43 -9.69 6.55
N TYR A 113 0.62 -9.39 7.57
CA TYR A 113 1.04 -8.59 8.73
C TYR A 113 2.22 -9.24 9.46
N GLN A 114 2.09 -10.52 9.82
CA GLN A 114 3.12 -11.24 10.57
C GLN A 114 4.44 -11.27 9.80
N ARG A 115 4.40 -11.55 8.50
CA ARG A 115 5.61 -11.56 7.68
C ARG A 115 6.31 -10.20 7.68
N LEU A 116 5.57 -9.11 7.56
CA LEU A 116 6.16 -7.76 7.55
C LEU A 116 6.75 -7.41 8.91
N LYS A 117 6.08 -7.81 10.01
CA LYS A 117 6.61 -7.66 11.39
C LYS A 117 7.92 -8.44 11.56
N ASP A 118 7.96 -9.70 11.13
CA ASP A 118 9.15 -10.56 11.21
C ASP A 118 10.32 -10.02 10.37
N GLU A 119 10.02 -9.35 9.26
CA GLU A 119 11.00 -8.68 8.41
C GLU A 119 11.41 -7.29 8.96
N GLY A 120 10.85 -6.83 10.08
CA GLY A 120 11.20 -5.55 10.70
C GLY A 120 10.74 -4.33 9.89
N PHE A 121 9.56 -4.42 9.28
CA PHE A 121 8.88 -3.25 8.72
C PHE A 121 8.30 -2.38 9.83
N THR A 122 8.40 -1.05 9.66
CA THR A 122 7.59 -0.11 10.45
C THR A 122 6.16 -0.10 9.90
N LEU A 123 5.20 -0.51 10.71
CA LEU A 123 3.78 -0.64 10.37
C LEU A 123 3.03 0.65 10.67
N ILE A 124 2.33 1.18 9.68
CA ILE A 124 1.57 2.44 9.74
C ILE A 124 0.12 2.13 9.36
N ARG A 125 -0.83 2.39 10.26
CA ARG A 125 -2.26 2.31 9.95
C ARG A 125 -2.79 3.68 9.52
N VAL A 126 -3.49 3.72 8.39
CA VAL A 126 -4.21 4.90 7.91
C VAL A 126 -5.70 4.68 8.09
N SER A 127 -6.31 5.50 8.94
CA SER A 127 -7.69 5.39 9.38
C SER A 127 -8.52 6.59 8.92
N ALA A 128 -9.77 6.36 8.53
CA ALA A 128 -10.76 7.39 8.25
C ALA A 128 -12.13 6.88 8.72
N SER A 129 -13.05 7.78 9.08
CA SER A 129 -14.40 7.41 9.50
C SER A 129 -15.14 6.69 8.37
N ASP A 130 -16.06 5.80 8.75
CA ASP A 130 -16.79 5.00 7.77
C ASP A 130 -17.64 5.89 6.85
N ASP A 131 -18.30 6.93 7.38
CA ASP A 131 -19.05 7.92 6.58
C ASP A 131 -18.19 8.55 5.48
N LEU A 132 -16.98 9.03 5.82
CA LEU A 132 -16.07 9.63 4.85
C LEU A 132 -15.59 8.61 3.81
N ARG A 133 -15.35 7.37 4.22
CA ARG A 133 -14.92 6.30 3.31
C ARG A 133 -16.03 5.93 2.33
N ILE A 134 -17.27 5.86 2.80
CA ILE A 134 -18.46 5.62 1.97
C ILE A 134 -18.65 6.77 0.97
N ASP A 135 -18.53 8.02 1.41
CA ASP A 135 -18.67 9.18 0.53
C ASP A 135 -17.57 9.21 -0.55
N ARG A 136 -16.33 8.90 -0.18
CA ARG A 136 -15.21 8.74 -1.14
C ARG A 136 -15.47 7.61 -2.13
N ALA A 137 -16.05 6.48 -1.70
CA ALA A 137 -16.38 5.38 -2.59
C ALA A 137 -17.45 5.80 -3.62
N LYS A 138 -18.51 6.48 -3.16
CA LYS A 138 -19.57 7.02 -4.02
C LYS A 138 -19.05 8.04 -5.02
N ALA A 139 -18.20 8.98 -4.57
CA ALA A 139 -17.62 10.02 -5.41
C ALA A 139 -16.77 9.45 -6.56
N GLU A 140 -16.14 8.30 -6.33
CA GLU A 140 -15.28 7.61 -7.31
C GLU A 140 -16.06 6.69 -8.26
N GLY A 141 -17.39 6.65 -8.12
CA GLY A 141 -18.24 5.78 -8.93
C GLY A 141 -18.03 4.29 -8.64
N ASP A 142 -17.46 3.94 -7.48
CA ASP A 142 -17.37 2.54 -7.09
C ASP A 142 -18.79 1.99 -6.92
N VAL A 143 -19.05 0.81 -7.48
CA VAL A 143 -20.14 -0.05 -6.99
C VAL A 143 -19.66 -0.65 -5.67
N PHE A 144 -19.59 0.18 -4.64
CA PHE A 144 -19.19 -0.19 -3.29
C PHE A 144 -20.45 -0.37 -2.45
N THR A 145 -20.74 -1.61 -2.12
CA THR A 145 -21.91 -1.99 -1.33
C THR A 145 -21.55 -1.98 0.16
N GLU A 146 -22.53 -1.89 1.06
CA GLU A 146 -22.28 -2.05 2.50
C GLU A 146 -21.61 -3.39 2.82
N ALA A 147 -21.90 -4.45 2.05
CA ALA A 147 -21.25 -5.75 2.18
C ALA A 147 -19.73 -5.70 1.91
N ASP A 148 -19.23 -4.73 1.15
CA ASP A 148 -17.80 -4.53 0.94
C ASP A 148 -17.09 -3.94 2.18
N LEU A 149 -17.83 -3.30 3.10
CA LEU A 149 -17.30 -2.80 4.38
C LEU A 149 -17.10 -3.92 5.40
N GLU A 150 -17.93 -4.97 5.34
CA GLU A 150 -17.93 -6.11 6.27
C GLU A 150 -17.16 -7.32 5.73
N HIS A 151 -16.59 -7.22 4.52
CA HIS A 151 -15.86 -8.30 3.88
C HIS A 151 -14.66 -8.73 4.73
N GLU A 152 -14.37 -10.04 4.78
CA GLU A 152 -13.30 -10.65 5.61
C GLU A 152 -11.93 -9.94 5.51
N THR A 153 -11.64 -9.37 4.34
CA THR A 153 -10.41 -8.66 4.04
C THR A 153 -10.28 -7.31 4.77
N GLU A 154 -11.36 -6.82 5.37
CA GLU A 154 -11.40 -5.58 6.16
C GLU A 154 -11.48 -5.89 7.68
N ASN A 155 -11.84 -7.12 8.07
CA ASN A 155 -12.08 -7.50 9.46
C ASN A 155 -10.83 -7.57 10.33
N HIS A 156 -9.68 -7.91 9.74
CA HIS A 156 -8.42 -8.04 10.49
C HIS A 156 -7.68 -6.71 10.64
N ILE A 157 -8.01 -5.71 9.83
CA ILE A 157 -7.21 -4.48 9.71
C ILE A 157 -7.11 -3.76 11.05
N ASP A 158 -8.19 -3.70 11.83
CA ASP A 158 -8.24 -3.02 13.13
C ASP A 158 -7.55 -3.83 14.25
N THR A 159 -7.30 -5.13 14.01
CA THR A 159 -6.69 -6.02 15.00
C THR A 159 -5.17 -5.99 15.02
N PHE A 160 -4.54 -5.44 13.97
CA PHE A 160 -3.08 -5.36 13.88
C PHE A 160 -2.50 -4.40 14.94
N GLU A 161 -1.40 -4.79 15.56
CA GLU A 161 -0.62 -3.87 16.38
C GLU A 161 0.33 -3.11 15.45
N VAL A 162 0.22 -1.78 15.40
CA VAL A 162 0.99 -0.93 14.48
C VAL A 162 1.88 0.04 15.26
N ASP A 163 2.98 0.47 14.64
CA ASP A 163 3.92 1.41 15.25
C ASP A 163 3.37 2.85 15.22
N TYR A 164 2.62 3.20 14.17
CA TYR A 164 2.03 4.52 13.99
C TYR A 164 0.59 4.47 13.47
N GLU A 165 -0.22 5.42 13.94
CA GLU A 165 -1.58 5.68 13.48
C GLU A 165 -1.64 7.04 12.79
N ILE A 166 -2.24 7.08 11.61
CA ILE A 166 -2.47 8.31 10.85
C ILE A 166 -3.97 8.48 10.62
N ASN A 167 -4.51 9.61 11.06
CA ASN A 167 -5.92 9.95 10.93
C ASN A 167 -6.16 10.78 9.66
N ASN A 168 -7.05 10.31 8.79
CA ASN A 168 -7.43 10.94 7.54
C ASN A 168 -8.91 11.40 7.53
N ASN A 169 -9.38 11.92 8.66
CA ASN A 169 -10.70 12.57 8.77
C ASN A 169 -10.67 14.05 8.38
N GLY A 170 -9.49 14.66 8.35
CA GLY A 170 -9.32 16.07 8.05
C GLY A 170 -8.92 16.35 6.61
N GLU A 171 -8.26 17.50 6.42
CA GLU A 171 -7.71 17.92 5.14
C GLU A 171 -6.50 17.07 4.74
N LEU A 172 -6.29 16.90 3.44
CA LEU A 172 -5.20 16.07 2.91
C LEU A 172 -3.80 16.55 3.39
N ILE A 173 -3.62 17.84 3.62
CA ILE A 173 -2.37 18.37 4.16
C ILE A 173 -2.07 17.88 5.58
N GLN A 174 -3.11 17.57 6.37
CA GLN A 174 -2.97 17.04 7.72
C GLN A 174 -2.55 15.56 7.70
N LEU A 175 -3.02 14.78 6.70
CA LEU A 175 -2.53 13.43 6.43
C LEU A 175 -1.02 13.46 6.16
N TYR A 176 -0.57 14.36 5.29
CA TYR A 176 0.84 14.52 4.94
C TYR A 176 1.69 15.00 6.13
N GLY A 177 1.19 15.95 6.91
CA GLY A 177 1.89 16.41 8.12
C GLY A 177 2.13 15.29 9.13
N GLN A 178 1.12 14.44 9.38
CA GLN A 178 1.28 13.27 10.25
C GLN A 178 2.33 12.29 9.71
N PHE A 179 2.30 12.00 8.41
CA PHE A 179 3.29 11.10 7.79
C PHE A 179 4.71 11.66 7.85
N ASP A 180 4.88 12.96 7.72
CA ASP A 180 6.20 13.61 7.82
C ASP A 180 6.80 13.47 9.22
N GLU A 181 5.99 13.57 10.28
CA GLU A 181 6.47 13.31 11.64
C GLU A 181 6.88 11.84 11.81
N VAL A 182 6.15 10.88 11.22
CA VAL A 182 6.57 9.47 11.20
C VAL A 182 7.92 9.32 10.50
N MET A 183 8.08 9.89 9.30
CA MET A 183 9.33 9.79 8.53
C MET A 183 10.52 10.39 9.27
N LYS A 184 10.31 11.53 9.95
CA LYS A 184 11.31 12.17 10.80
C LYS A 184 11.72 11.27 11.96
N ASP A 185 10.76 10.67 12.65
CA ASP A 185 11.00 9.79 13.80
C ASP A 185 11.83 8.55 13.41
N ILE A 186 11.52 7.94 12.25
CA ILE A 186 12.29 6.78 11.74
C ILE A 186 13.57 7.17 10.97
N GLY A 187 13.92 8.46 10.96
CA GLY A 187 15.15 9.02 10.39
C GLY A 187 15.23 8.95 8.86
N VAL A 188 14.11 9.17 8.16
CA VAL A 188 14.03 9.21 6.70
C VAL A 188 13.95 10.66 6.22
N GLN A 189 14.89 11.05 5.38
CA GLN A 189 14.95 12.39 4.77
C GLN A 189 14.20 12.43 3.43
N THR A 190 13.66 13.61 3.10
CA THR A 190 13.04 13.87 1.79
C THR A 190 14.10 13.82 0.67
N VAL A 191 13.65 13.49 -0.54
CA VAL A 191 14.46 13.52 -1.76
C VAL A 191 13.98 14.57 -2.76
N SER A 192 12.88 15.27 -2.44
CA SER A 192 12.27 16.34 -3.22
C SER A 192 11.76 17.45 -2.28
N SER A 193 11.40 18.61 -2.84
CA SER A 193 10.69 19.66 -2.11
C SER A 193 9.17 19.49 -2.26
N ARG A 194 8.40 20.00 -1.29
CA ARG A 194 6.93 20.03 -1.38
C ARG A 194 6.42 20.88 -2.57
N GLU A 195 7.20 21.87 -3.00
CA GLU A 195 6.90 22.71 -4.16
C GLU A 195 7.01 21.92 -5.47
N ASN A 196 8.13 21.24 -5.69
CA ASN A 196 8.35 20.38 -6.87
C ASN A 196 7.28 19.27 -6.96
N MET A 197 6.89 18.75 -5.79
CA MET A 197 5.78 17.81 -5.64
C MET A 197 4.44 18.37 -6.11
N ALA A 198 4.09 19.57 -5.64
CA ALA A 198 2.82 20.22 -6.01
C ALA A 198 2.75 20.50 -7.51
N GLU A 199 3.85 20.91 -8.13
CA GLU A 199 3.95 21.09 -9.59
C GLU A 199 3.77 19.76 -10.34
N ALA A 200 4.42 18.68 -9.89
CA ALA A 200 4.29 17.36 -10.50
C ALA A 200 2.86 16.81 -10.40
N LEU A 201 2.20 16.96 -9.25
CA LEU A 201 0.80 16.53 -9.04
C LEU A 201 -0.18 17.34 -9.89
N ALA A 202 0.03 18.65 -10.02
CA ALA A 202 -0.75 19.51 -10.91
C ALA A 202 -0.58 19.12 -12.39
N GLY A 203 0.61 18.65 -12.77
CA GLY A 203 0.89 18.08 -14.08
C GLY A 203 0.11 16.78 -14.34
N ILE A 204 0.11 15.84 -13.39
CA ILE A 204 -0.55 14.53 -13.54
C ILE A 204 -2.08 14.65 -13.64
N ARG A 205 -2.69 15.53 -12.83
CA ARG A 205 -4.15 15.78 -12.86
C ARG A 205 -4.64 16.45 -14.15
N LYS A 206 -3.76 16.97 -15.01
CA LYS A 206 -4.13 17.47 -16.35
C LYS A 206 -4.26 16.37 -17.41
N PHE A 207 -3.78 15.16 -17.12
CA PHE A 207 -3.74 14.04 -18.07
C PHE A 207 -4.63 12.84 -17.65
N LEU A 208 -5.36 12.97 -16.54
CA LEU A 208 -6.43 12.08 -16.09
C LEU A 208 -7.77 12.81 -16.25
#